data_AF-A0A9P3LHR7-F1
#
_entry.id   AF-A0A9P3LHR7-F1
#
_cell.length_a   1.000
_cell.length_b   1.000
_cell.length_c   1.000
_cell.angle_alpha   90.00
_cell.angle_beta   90.00
_cell.angle_gamma   90.00
#
_symmetry.space_group_name_H-M   'P 1'
#
loop_
_entity.id
_entity.type
_entity.pdbx_description
1 polymer ?
#
loop_
_entity_poly.entity_id
_entity_poly.type
_entity_poly.pdbx_seq_one_letter_code
_entity_poly.pdbx_strand_id
1 'polypeptide(L)'
;MPKATSPRKTPRSPAKSPSKSKAAAPVATDGSTWRASRIRIHETINKTAAMKLYRLTAGDLAKLSFEIKAPDAGRPANHQPTHLYNEREVEKTAWRKYGGPEGFEAHLVKLKARHAERWPDCEFPTPNAYQALSAGPAMPVEGDEWTVTPGLAQIKKRMPEWMWAAYNAALDDIEMYGMEGPRGITYRAREAAMKAALTFVGEYPTRPDEVLPSSRSVVKLRAVLARAPAMGSDGEDMKSHFDGFTGDVTYFWSDDFTEELFEALITVIEKRGIEGWEHVRWEVYDKYRECLPGISYDIKEKRWTDDAIEWLCGRLHHHPRFLSTRRCEYTDAGRQYNRLLPRLPFGRHKL
;
A
#
# COMPACT_ATOMS: atom_id res chain seq x y z
N MET A 1 -46.40 -41.24 -72.59
CA MET A 1 -45.08 -41.82 -72.31
C MET A 1 -44.50 -41.16 -71.07
N PRO A 2 -44.25 -41.91 -69.97
CA PRO A 2 -43.85 -41.36 -68.68
C PRO A 2 -42.31 -41.23 -68.57
N LYS A 3 -41.83 -40.08 -68.06
CA LYS A 3 -40.42 -39.82 -67.76
C LYS A 3 -40.10 -40.24 -66.32
N ALA A 4 -39.11 -41.13 -66.18
CA ALA A 4 -38.63 -41.68 -64.92
C ALA A 4 -37.91 -40.64 -64.06
N THR A 5 -38.26 -40.59 -62.78
CA THR A 5 -37.61 -39.83 -61.71
C THR A 5 -36.32 -40.51 -61.22
N SER A 6 -35.24 -39.73 -61.14
CA SER A 6 -33.93 -40.15 -60.62
C SER A 6 -33.84 -40.04 -59.07
N PRO A 7 -33.17 -40.97 -58.37
CA PRO A 7 -33.07 -40.95 -56.91
C PRO A 7 -31.96 -40.01 -56.40
N ARG A 8 -32.33 -39.14 -55.45
CA ARG A 8 -31.47 -38.15 -54.78
C ARG A 8 -30.58 -38.84 -53.74
N LYS A 9 -29.26 -38.89 -53.97
CA LYS A 9 -28.26 -39.40 -53.02
C LYS A 9 -28.08 -38.43 -51.84
N THR A 10 -28.28 -38.92 -50.62
CA THR A 10 -28.00 -38.20 -49.37
C THR A 10 -26.49 -38.17 -49.08
N PRO A 11 -25.92 -37.02 -48.65
CA PRO A 11 -24.51 -36.90 -48.32
C PRO A 11 -24.14 -37.68 -47.04
N ARG A 12 -23.06 -38.48 -47.14
CA ARG A 12 -22.46 -39.26 -46.04
C ARG A 12 -21.95 -38.31 -44.94
N SER A 13 -22.36 -38.57 -43.69
CA SER A 13 -21.83 -37.87 -42.51
C SER A 13 -20.31 -38.06 -42.38
N PRO A 14 -19.56 -37.01 -41.97
CA PRO A 14 -18.11 -37.10 -41.80
C PRO A 14 -17.73 -38.11 -40.71
N ALA A 15 -16.69 -38.90 -41.01
CA ALA A 15 -16.16 -39.93 -40.11
C ALA A 15 -15.71 -39.33 -38.77
N LYS A 16 -16.12 -39.95 -37.66
CA LYS A 16 -15.72 -39.60 -36.29
C LYS A 16 -14.20 -39.49 -36.21
N SER A 17 -13.69 -38.29 -35.97
CA SER A 17 -12.26 -38.06 -35.75
C SER A 17 -11.76 -38.89 -34.54
N PRO A 18 -10.51 -39.39 -34.59
CA PRO A 18 -9.95 -40.19 -33.50
C PRO A 18 -9.95 -39.40 -32.19
N SER A 19 -10.58 -39.99 -31.18
CA SER A 19 -10.62 -39.51 -29.80
C SER A 19 -9.18 -39.30 -29.30
N LYS A 20 -8.72 -38.05 -29.21
CA LYS A 20 -7.46 -37.70 -28.54
C LYS A 20 -7.47 -38.33 -27.15
N SER A 21 -6.57 -39.28 -26.91
CA SER A 21 -6.37 -39.91 -25.60
C SER A 21 -6.19 -38.83 -24.54
N LYS A 22 -6.97 -38.94 -23.47
CA LYS A 22 -7.01 -37.98 -22.36
C LYS A 22 -5.63 -38.00 -21.70
N ALA A 23 -4.86 -36.93 -21.87
CA ALA A 23 -3.58 -36.78 -21.18
C ALA A 23 -3.78 -37.04 -19.68
N ALA A 24 -2.89 -37.82 -19.07
CA ALA A 24 -2.95 -38.16 -17.65
C ALA A 24 -3.08 -36.87 -16.82
N ALA A 25 -3.93 -36.91 -15.79
CA ALA A 25 -4.07 -35.78 -14.88
C ALA A 25 -2.70 -35.45 -14.26
N PRO A 26 -2.36 -34.17 -14.07
CA PRO A 26 -1.11 -33.80 -13.40
C PRO A 26 -1.05 -34.46 -12.02
N VAL A 27 0.13 -34.96 -11.66
CA VAL A 27 0.39 -35.57 -10.34
C VAL A 27 0.09 -34.50 -9.29
N ALA A 28 -0.70 -34.85 -8.27
CA ALA A 28 -1.01 -33.92 -7.19
C ALA A 28 0.26 -33.60 -6.41
N THR A 29 0.72 -32.35 -6.49
CA THR A 29 1.83 -31.83 -5.68
C THR A 29 1.32 -31.55 -4.26
N ASP A 30 2.15 -31.82 -3.25
CA ASP A 30 1.84 -31.51 -1.85
C ASP A 30 1.59 -30.00 -1.69
N GLY A 31 0.48 -29.65 -1.03
CA GLY A 31 0.10 -28.26 -0.79
C GLY A 31 1.06 -27.52 0.15
N SER A 32 1.83 -28.25 0.97
CA SER A 32 2.81 -27.67 1.89
C SER A 32 4.02 -27.06 1.17
N THR A 33 4.33 -27.51 -0.04
CA THR A 33 5.49 -27.05 -0.83
C THR A 33 5.14 -25.91 -1.78
N TRP A 34 3.91 -25.41 -1.76
CA TRP A 34 3.49 -24.34 -2.65
C TRP A 34 4.01 -22.99 -2.18
N ARG A 35 4.44 -22.17 -3.14
CA ARG A 35 4.80 -20.77 -2.88
C ARG A 35 3.62 -20.00 -2.26
N ALA A 36 3.94 -18.92 -1.55
CA ALA A 36 2.93 -18.01 -1.02
C ALA A 36 2.06 -17.40 -2.13
N SER A 37 0.78 -17.18 -1.81
CA SER A 37 -0.17 -16.48 -2.67
C SER A 37 0.26 -15.02 -2.87
N ARG A 38 0.13 -14.52 -4.12
CA ARG A 38 0.41 -13.12 -4.46
C ARG A 38 -0.81 -12.20 -4.28
N ILE A 39 -1.97 -12.79 -4.03
CA ILE A 39 -3.24 -12.10 -3.83
C ILE A 39 -3.27 -11.58 -2.39
N ARG A 40 -3.97 -10.48 -2.08
CA ARG A 40 -4.03 -9.98 -0.68
C ARG A 40 -4.96 -10.84 0.18
N ILE A 41 -4.78 -10.83 1.51
CA ILE A 41 -5.58 -11.66 2.44
C ILE A 41 -7.09 -11.36 2.32
N HIS A 42 -7.42 -10.08 2.15
CA HIS A 42 -8.80 -9.58 2.16
C HIS A 42 -9.40 -9.38 0.76
N GLU A 43 -8.69 -9.79 -0.29
CA GLU A 43 -9.17 -9.63 -1.66
C GLU A 43 -10.33 -10.60 -1.93
N THR A 44 -11.42 -10.08 -2.50
CA THR A 44 -12.61 -10.88 -2.81
C THR A 44 -12.91 -10.87 -4.30
N ILE A 45 -13.41 -12.00 -4.78
CA ILE A 45 -13.77 -12.21 -6.18
C ILE A 45 -15.20 -12.75 -6.29
N ASN A 46 -15.97 -12.23 -7.24
CA ASN A 46 -17.31 -12.75 -7.47
C ASN A 46 -17.30 -14.12 -8.16
N LYS A 47 -18.37 -14.91 -7.97
CA LYS A 47 -18.53 -16.27 -8.53
C LYS A 47 -18.19 -16.36 -10.02
N THR A 48 -18.75 -15.47 -10.83
CA THR A 48 -18.60 -15.49 -12.29
C THR A 48 -17.16 -15.22 -12.70
N ALA A 49 -16.51 -14.26 -12.05
CA ALA A 49 -15.10 -13.95 -12.25
C ALA A 49 -14.19 -15.09 -11.79
N ALA A 50 -14.44 -15.70 -10.64
CA ALA A 50 -13.68 -16.85 -10.15
C ALA A 50 -13.71 -18.01 -11.16
N MET A 51 -14.90 -18.36 -11.66
CA MET A 51 -15.04 -19.40 -12.68
C MET A 51 -14.33 -19.04 -13.99
N LYS A 52 -14.47 -17.79 -14.45
CA LYS A 52 -13.91 -17.33 -15.73
C LYS A 52 -12.39 -17.20 -15.69
N LEU A 53 -11.83 -16.56 -14.66
CA LEU A 53 -10.41 -16.21 -14.54
C LEU A 53 -9.58 -17.40 -14.05
N TYR A 54 -10.07 -18.14 -13.06
CA TYR A 54 -9.36 -19.29 -12.47
C TYR A 54 -9.74 -20.64 -13.09
N ARG A 55 -10.66 -20.63 -14.08
CA ARG A 55 -11.11 -21.83 -14.80
C ARG A 55 -11.67 -22.92 -13.88
N LEU A 56 -12.32 -22.45 -12.82
CA LEU A 56 -13.01 -23.29 -11.85
C LEU A 56 -14.44 -23.55 -12.30
N THR A 57 -14.97 -24.70 -11.87
CA THR A 57 -16.38 -25.06 -12.04
C THR A 57 -17.18 -24.63 -10.82
N ALA A 58 -18.51 -24.62 -10.93
CA ALA A 58 -19.37 -24.34 -9.78
C ALA A 58 -19.17 -25.35 -8.63
N GLY A 59 -18.85 -26.61 -8.95
CA GLY A 59 -18.55 -27.65 -7.95
C GLY A 59 -17.23 -27.43 -7.23
N ASP A 60 -16.24 -26.84 -7.90
CA ASP A 60 -14.97 -26.45 -7.28
C ASP A 60 -15.20 -25.34 -6.23
N LEU A 61 -16.07 -24.36 -6.54
CA LEU A 61 -16.39 -23.23 -5.66
C LEU A 61 -17.38 -23.57 -4.53
N ALA A 62 -18.18 -24.64 -4.68
CA ALA A 62 -19.17 -25.03 -3.69
C ALA A 62 -18.58 -25.41 -2.32
N LYS A 63 -17.27 -25.70 -2.28
CA LYS A 63 -16.53 -26.03 -1.05
C LYS A 63 -15.96 -24.81 -0.33
N LEU A 64 -16.04 -23.63 -0.93
CA LEU A 64 -15.48 -22.40 -0.38
C LEU A 64 -16.55 -21.60 0.34
N SER A 65 -16.19 -20.98 1.46
CA SER A 65 -17.02 -19.97 2.12
C SER A 65 -17.13 -18.72 1.25
N PHE A 66 -18.29 -18.07 1.29
CA PHE A 66 -18.55 -16.83 0.58
C PHE A 66 -19.43 -15.90 1.39
N GLU A 67 -19.28 -14.62 1.13
CA GLU A 67 -20.16 -13.56 1.61
C GLU A 67 -21.21 -13.24 0.54
N ILE A 68 -22.44 -12.99 0.98
CA ILE A 68 -23.53 -12.58 0.09
C ILE A 68 -23.65 -11.07 0.18
N LYS A 69 -23.31 -10.36 -0.90
CA LYS A 69 -23.51 -8.92 -1.00
C LYS A 69 -24.84 -8.64 -1.71
N ALA A 70 -25.74 -7.93 -1.02
CA ALA A 70 -26.97 -7.43 -1.61
C ALA A 70 -26.66 -6.47 -2.78
N PRO A 71 -27.52 -6.39 -3.81
CA PRO A 71 -27.35 -5.40 -4.87
C PRO A 71 -27.37 -3.98 -4.29
N ASP A 72 -26.50 -3.10 -4.80
CA ASP A 72 -26.42 -1.71 -4.35
C ASP A 72 -27.79 -1.02 -4.51
N ALA A 73 -28.16 -0.19 -3.52
CA ALA A 73 -29.39 0.59 -3.53
C ALA A 73 -29.41 1.50 -4.77
N GLY A 74 -30.25 1.18 -5.75
CA GLY A 74 -30.31 1.87 -7.05
C GLY A 74 -30.22 0.93 -8.25
N ARG A 75 -29.83 -0.34 -8.06
CA ARG A 75 -29.99 -1.36 -9.10
C ARG A 75 -31.45 -1.84 -9.17
N PRO A 76 -31.96 -2.17 -10.38
CA PRO A 76 -33.31 -2.69 -10.52
C PRO A 76 -33.47 -3.98 -9.71
N ALA A 77 -34.64 -4.15 -9.09
CA ALA A 77 -34.97 -5.21 -8.11
C ALA A 77 -34.70 -6.65 -8.58
N ASN A 78 -34.46 -6.85 -9.88
CA ASN A 78 -34.17 -8.14 -10.48
C ASN A 78 -32.68 -8.55 -10.39
N HIS A 79 -31.81 -7.75 -9.77
CA HIS A 79 -30.42 -8.14 -9.58
C HIS A 79 -30.28 -9.20 -8.49
N GLN A 80 -29.79 -10.37 -8.88
CA GLN A 80 -29.45 -11.44 -7.94
C GLN A 80 -28.32 -10.99 -7.01
N PRO A 81 -28.34 -11.40 -5.73
CA PRO A 81 -27.24 -11.11 -4.81
C PRO A 81 -25.93 -11.70 -5.33
N THR A 82 -24.82 -11.00 -5.08
CA THR A 82 -23.50 -11.41 -5.56
C THR A 82 -22.80 -12.22 -4.48
N HIS A 83 -22.30 -13.41 -4.83
CA HIS A 83 -21.46 -14.21 -3.95
C HIS A 83 -20.00 -13.79 -4.11
N LEU A 84 -19.40 -13.30 -3.03
CA LEU A 84 -18.00 -12.87 -2.93
C LEU A 84 -17.19 -13.94 -2.19
N TYR A 85 -16.19 -14.50 -2.87
CA TYR A 85 -15.28 -15.50 -2.33
C TYR A 85 -13.95 -14.84 -1.97
N ASN A 86 -13.27 -15.35 -0.95
CA ASN A 86 -11.87 -14.99 -0.71
C ASN A 86 -11.01 -15.45 -1.90
N GLU A 87 -10.31 -14.52 -2.55
CA GLU A 87 -9.63 -14.82 -3.81
C GLU A 87 -8.38 -15.69 -3.61
N ARG A 88 -7.72 -15.65 -2.43
CA ARG A 88 -6.63 -16.59 -2.10
C ARG A 88 -7.11 -18.04 -2.02
N GLU A 89 -8.29 -18.27 -1.43
CA GLU A 89 -8.89 -19.60 -1.34
C GLU A 89 -9.30 -20.14 -2.72
N VAL A 90 -9.80 -19.25 -3.59
CA VAL A 90 -10.10 -19.54 -5.00
C VAL A 90 -8.81 -19.92 -5.75
N GLU A 91 -7.73 -19.17 -5.56
CA GLU A 91 -6.43 -19.46 -6.15
C GLU A 91 -5.86 -20.81 -5.70
N LYS A 92 -5.83 -21.08 -4.39
CA LYS A 92 -5.38 -22.39 -3.87
C LYS A 92 -6.22 -23.54 -4.40
N THR A 93 -7.51 -23.31 -4.64
CA THR A 93 -8.39 -24.30 -5.26
C THR A 93 -8.04 -24.54 -6.73
N ALA A 94 -7.65 -23.48 -7.47
CA ALA A 94 -7.11 -23.62 -8.81
C ALA A 94 -5.75 -24.37 -8.78
N TRP A 95 -4.85 -24.06 -7.85
CA TRP A 95 -3.59 -24.78 -7.69
C TRP A 95 -3.82 -26.28 -7.43
N ARG A 96 -4.75 -26.64 -6.52
CA ARG A 96 -5.15 -28.05 -6.30
C ARG A 96 -5.61 -28.72 -7.60
N LYS A 97 -6.38 -28.02 -8.43
CA LYS A 97 -6.92 -28.55 -9.68
C LYS A 97 -5.86 -28.75 -10.76
N TYR A 98 -4.85 -27.89 -10.81
CA TYR A 98 -3.86 -27.86 -11.89
C TYR A 98 -2.48 -28.40 -11.50
N GLY A 99 -2.32 -28.96 -10.31
CA GLY A 99 -1.07 -29.59 -9.86
C GLY A 99 -0.06 -28.60 -9.29
N GLY A 100 -0.53 -27.59 -8.55
CA GLY A 100 0.27 -26.54 -7.93
C GLY A 100 0.27 -25.20 -8.67
N PRO A 101 0.98 -24.20 -8.13
CA PRO A 101 1.07 -22.87 -8.71
C PRO A 101 1.67 -22.88 -10.12
N GLU A 102 2.75 -23.62 -10.33
CA GLU A 102 3.44 -23.74 -11.62
C GLU A 102 2.54 -24.40 -12.68
N GLY A 103 1.79 -25.44 -12.27
CA GLY A 103 0.84 -26.12 -13.13
C GLY A 103 -0.32 -25.22 -13.56
N PHE A 104 -0.81 -24.38 -12.65
CA PHE A 104 -1.82 -23.37 -12.97
C PHE A 104 -1.28 -22.28 -13.91
N GLU A 105 -0.07 -21.79 -13.68
CA GLU A 105 0.57 -20.79 -14.56
C GLU A 105 0.78 -21.34 -15.97
N ALA A 106 1.31 -22.56 -16.10
CA ALA A 106 1.46 -23.24 -17.39
C ALA A 106 0.11 -23.41 -18.11
N HIS A 107 -0.95 -23.69 -17.35
CA HIS A 107 -2.31 -23.73 -17.90
C HIS A 107 -2.77 -22.37 -18.46
N LEU A 108 -2.53 -21.28 -17.74
CA LEU A 108 -2.85 -19.93 -18.18
C LEU A 108 -2.07 -19.53 -19.44
N VAL A 109 -0.77 -19.84 -19.51
CA VAL A 109 0.05 -19.61 -20.71
C VAL A 109 -0.54 -20.33 -21.93
N LYS A 110 -0.93 -21.61 -21.77
CA LYS A 110 -1.54 -22.40 -22.84
C LYS A 110 -2.90 -21.86 -23.29
N LEU A 111 -3.69 -21.30 -22.37
CA LEU A 111 -4.96 -20.65 -22.71
C LEU A 111 -4.75 -19.33 -23.43
N LYS A 112 -3.77 -18.54 -22.98
CA LYS A 112 -3.40 -17.28 -23.62
C LYS A 112 -2.92 -17.49 -25.06
N ALA A 113 -2.06 -18.47 -25.30
CA ALA A 113 -1.61 -18.83 -26.65
C ALA A 113 -2.79 -19.17 -27.57
N ARG A 114 -3.69 -20.06 -27.12
CA ARG A 114 -4.92 -20.41 -27.85
C ARG A 114 -5.87 -19.24 -28.06
N HIS A 115 -5.92 -18.31 -27.11
CA HIS A 115 -6.72 -17.10 -27.24
C HIS A 115 -6.15 -16.17 -28.30
N ALA A 116 -4.83 -15.94 -28.29
CA ALA A 116 -4.16 -15.10 -29.28
C ALA A 116 -4.31 -15.66 -30.71
N GLU A 117 -4.29 -16.98 -30.88
CA GLU A 117 -4.55 -17.62 -32.18
C GLU A 117 -5.97 -17.38 -32.70
N ARG A 118 -6.97 -17.32 -31.81
CA ARG A 118 -8.38 -17.25 -32.18
C ARG A 118 -8.97 -15.84 -32.18
N TRP A 119 -8.43 -14.96 -31.34
CA TRP A 119 -8.89 -13.58 -31.13
C TRP A 119 -7.67 -12.67 -30.89
N PRO A 120 -6.90 -12.36 -31.94
CA PRO A 120 -5.66 -11.58 -31.81
C PRO A 120 -5.90 -10.16 -31.29
N ASP A 121 -7.05 -9.57 -31.61
CA ASP A 121 -7.38 -8.18 -31.22
C ASP A 121 -8.05 -8.07 -29.84
N CYS A 122 -8.28 -9.18 -29.15
CA CYS A 122 -8.93 -9.19 -27.84
C CYS A 122 -7.94 -9.52 -26.73
N GLU A 123 -8.00 -8.77 -25.64
CA GLU A 123 -7.19 -9.04 -24.45
C GLU A 123 -7.65 -10.34 -23.77
N PHE A 124 -6.70 -11.20 -23.41
CA PHE A 124 -6.99 -12.44 -22.69
C PHE A 124 -7.28 -12.13 -21.21
N PRO A 125 -8.47 -12.47 -20.69
CA PRO A 125 -8.81 -12.18 -19.30
C PRO A 125 -8.00 -13.06 -18.35
N THR A 126 -7.13 -12.44 -17.54
CA THR A 126 -6.33 -13.08 -16.49
C THR A 126 -6.60 -12.43 -15.13
N PRO A 127 -6.49 -13.19 -14.02
CA PRO A 127 -6.50 -12.57 -12.70
C PRO A 127 -5.35 -11.56 -12.57
N ASN A 128 -5.58 -10.46 -11.84
CA ASN A 128 -4.63 -9.35 -11.72
C ASN A 128 -3.24 -9.83 -11.25
N ALA A 129 -3.20 -10.73 -10.27
CA ALA A 129 -1.96 -11.31 -9.73
C ALA A 129 -1.11 -12.08 -10.78
N TYR A 130 -1.71 -12.44 -11.92
CA TYR A 130 -1.07 -13.20 -13.01
C TYR A 130 -0.84 -12.36 -14.27
N GLN A 131 -1.25 -11.09 -14.30
CA GLN A 131 -0.97 -10.20 -15.43
C GLN A 131 0.53 -9.97 -15.63
N ALA A 132 1.31 -9.87 -14.55
CA ALA A 132 2.76 -9.66 -14.61
C ALA A 132 3.52 -10.83 -15.28
N LEU A 133 3.04 -12.07 -15.15
CA LEU A 133 3.65 -13.23 -15.82
C LEU A 133 3.61 -13.11 -17.35
N SER A 134 2.71 -12.29 -17.88
CA SER A 134 2.66 -11.99 -19.32
C SER A 134 3.74 -11.03 -19.80
N ALA A 135 4.38 -10.28 -18.90
CA ALA A 135 5.37 -9.25 -19.23
C ALA A 135 6.83 -9.74 -19.16
N GLY A 136 7.05 -11.03 -18.88
CA GLY A 136 8.39 -11.63 -18.76
C GLY A 136 8.86 -11.77 -17.30
N PRO A 137 9.97 -12.49 -17.07
CA PRO A 137 10.39 -12.92 -15.74
C PRO A 137 11.06 -11.78 -14.96
N ALA A 138 10.26 -10.91 -14.37
CA ALA A 138 10.65 -10.24 -13.13
C ALA A 138 9.97 -11.01 -11.99
N MET A 139 10.60 -12.08 -11.53
CA MET A 139 10.19 -12.72 -10.28
C MET A 139 10.29 -11.67 -9.16
N PRO A 140 9.26 -11.52 -8.31
CA PRO A 140 9.38 -10.72 -7.10
C PRO A 140 10.59 -11.21 -6.31
N VAL A 141 11.43 -10.29 -5.84
CA VAL A 141 12.49 -10.62 -4.88
C VAL A 141 11.78 -11.19 -3.65
N GLU A 142 12.08 -12.45 -3.32
CA GLU A 142 11.44 -13.17 -2.21
C GLU A 142 11.54 -12.35 -0.93
N GLY A 143 10.39 -11.93 -0.38
CA GLY A 143 10.28 -11.36 0.97
C GLY A 143 9.63 -9.98 1.09
N ASP A 144 9.49 -9.19 0.02
CA ASP A 144 8.86 -7.86 0.09
C ASP A 144 7.56 -7.80 -0.73
N GLU A 145 6.43 -7.83 -0.02
CA GLU A 145 5.08 -7.78 -0.58
C GLU A 145 4.76 -6.50 -1.36
N TRP A 146 5.53 -5.42 -1.16
CA TRP A 146 5.36 -4.15 -1.84
C TRP A 146 6.20 -4.04 -3.12
N THR A 147 7.09 -4.99 -3.43
CA THR A 147 7.94 -4.98 -4.64
C THR A 147 7.35 -5.71 -5.84
N VAL A 148 6.02 -5.83 -5.91
CA VAL A 148 5.33 -6.62 -6.94
C VAL A 148 5.50 -6.11 -8.37
N THR A 149 5.87 -4.84 -8.56
CA THR A 149 6.14 -4.26 -9.88
C THR A 149 7.64 -3.96 -10.05
N PRO A 150 8.18 -4.03 -11.28
CA PRO A 150 9.56 -3.64 -11.55
C PRO A 150 9.87 -2.19 -11.10
N GLY A 151 8.90 -1.29 -11.22
CA GLY A 151 9.04 0.10 -10.77
C GLY A 151 9.19 0.21 -9.26
N LEU A 152 8.37 -0.50 -8.48
CA LEU A 152 8.47 -0.53 -7.02
C LEU A 152 9.79 -1.15 -6.55
N ALA A 153 10.24 -2.24 -7.19
CA ALA A 153 11.54 -2.83 -6.91
C ALA A 153 12.71 -1.86 -7.19
N GLN A 154 12.61 -1.03 -8.24
CA GLN A 154 13.61 0.00 -8.53
C GLN A 154 13.56 1.16 -7.53
N ILE A 155 12.37 1.57 -7.10
CA ILE A 155 12.20 2.63 -6.09
C ILE A 155 12.80 2.19 -4.76
N LYS A 156 12.54 0.95 -4.31
CA LYS A 156 13.09 0.42 -3.05
C LYS A 156 14.61 0.56 -2.98
N LYS A 157 15.33 0.23 -4.06
CA LYS A 157 16.81 0.35 -4.12
C LYS A 157 17.34 1.77 -3.92
N ARG A 158 16.51 2.80 -4.09
CA ARG A 158 16.87 4.21 -4.01
C ARG A 158 16.38 4.89 -2.73
N MET A 159 15.63 4.19 -1.90
CA MET A 159 14.98 4.72 -0.72
C MET A 159 15.57 4.06 0.52
N PRO A 160 15.87 4.81 1.60
CA PRO A 160 16.24 4.21 2.88
C PRO A 160 15.16 3.23 3.36
N GLU A 161 15.55 2.10 3.96
CA GLU A 161 14.61 1.03 4.34
C GLU A 161 13.51 1.54 5.29
N TRP A 162 13.86 2.41 6.24
CA TRP A 162 12.88 2.98 7.18
C TRP A 162 11.83 3.85 6.48
N MET A 163 12.22 4.60 5.44
CA MET A 163 11.29 5.38 4.64
C MET A 163 10.41 4.47 3.81
N TRP A 164 11.00 3.45 3.15
CA TRP A 164 10.25 2.48 2.36
C TRP A 164 9.14 1.83 3.18
N ALA A 165 9.44 1.41 4.41
CA ALA A 165 8.45 0.89 5.33
C ALA A 165 7.39 1.94 5.72
N ALA A 166 7.81 3.16 6.06
CA ALA A 166 6.89 4.22 6.49
C ALA A 166 5.92 4.68 5.38
N TYR A 167 6.41 4.89 4.15
CA TYR A 167 5.58 5.25 3.01
C TYR A 167 4.59 4.12 2.65
N ASN A 168 5.01 2.86 2.68
CA ASN A 168 4.08 1.75 2.40
C ASN A 168 3.01 1.61 3.49
N ALA A 169 3.38 1.72 4.77
CA ALA A 169 2.42 1.72 5.87
C ALA A 169 1.37 2.84 5.71
N ALA A 170 1.81 4.05 5.35
CA ALA A 170 0.90 5.16 5.08
C ALA A 170 -0.06 4.88 3.90
N LEU A 171 0.39 4.19 2.85
CA LEU A 171 -0.48 3.77 1.74
C LEU A 171 -1.44 2.64 2.11
N ASP A 172 -1.05 1.78 3.06
CA ASP A 172 -1.90 0.73 3.61
C ASP A 172 -2.97 1.31 4.54
N ASP A 173 -2.68 2.37 5.30
CA ASP A 173 -3.65 3.05 6.17
C ASP A 173 -4.78 3.75 5.38
N ILE A 174 -4.49 4.28 4.19
CA ILE A 174 -5.50 4.89 3.31
C ILE A 174 -6.57 3.88 2.89
N GLU A 175 -6.19 2.61 2.75
CA GLU A 175 -7.11 1.52 2.42
C GLU A 175 -8.17 1.32 3.51
N MET A 176 -7.93 1.77 4.75
CA MET A 176 -8.83 1.58 5.88
C MET A 176 -9.90 2.69 6.01
N TYR A 177 -9.61 3.94 5.60
CA TYR A 177 -10.44 5.10 5.95
C TYR A 177 -11.24 5.72 4.78
N GLY A 178 -11.02 5.30 3.52
CA GLY A 178 -11.53 6.02 2.35
C GLY A 178 -12.62 5.29 1.54
N MET A 179 -13.88 5.70 1.73
CA MET A 179 -15.01 5.63 0.77
C MET A 179 -15.50 4.23 0.37
N GLU A 180 -16.62 3.80 0.98
CA GLU A 180 -17.63 2.82 0.51
C GLU A 180 -17.21 1.92 -0.69
N GLY A 181 -16.15 1.13 -0.51
CA GLY A 181 -15.61 0.35 -1.61
C GLY A 181 -14.41 -0.49 -1.17
N PRO A 182 -14.44 -1.83 -1.36
CA PRO A 182 -13.38 -2.73 -0.89
C PRO A 182 -12.16 -2.73 -1.83
N ARG A 183 -11.63 -1.57 -2.21
CA ARG A 183 -10.46 -1.52 -3.09
C ARG A 183 -9.45 -0.50 -2.59
N GLY A 184 -8.44 -1.02 -1.89
CA GLY A 184 -7.22 -0.27 -1.61
C GLY A 184 -6.54 0.29 -2.86
N ILE A 185 -5.44 1.01 -2.62
CA ILE A 185 -4.66 1.63 -3.69
C ILE A 185 -4.16 0.55 -4.67
N THR A 186 -4.51 0.71 -5.96
CA THR A 186 -4.01 -0.20 -7.00
C THR A 186 -2.48 -0.17 -7.06
N TYR A 187 -1.83 -1.27 -7.49
CA TYR A 187 -0.37 -1.31 -7.63
C TYR A 187 0.18 -0.18 -8.51
N ARG A 188 -0.55 0.20 -9.57
CA ARG A 188 -0.17 1.32 -10.44
C ARG A 188 -0.22 2.67 -9.70
N ALA A 189 -1.25 2.88 -8.88
CA ALA A 189 -1.37 4.11 -8.08
C ALA A 189 -0.32 4.14 -6.95
N ARG A 190 -0.04 2.99 -6.32
CA ARG A 190 1.05 2.85 -5.33
C ARG A 190 2.41 3.18 -5.94
N GLU A 191 2.73 2.61 -7.10
CA GLU A 191 3.99 2.91 -7.79
C GLU A 191 4.10 4.41 -8.12
N ALA A 192 3.02 5.05 -8.57
CA ALA A 192 2.99 6.49 -8.82
C ALA A 192 3.21 7.31 -7.53
N ALA A 193 2.57 6.93 -6.43
CA ALA A 193 2.75 7.56 -5.12
C ALA A 193 4.20 7.39 -4.62
N MET A 194 4.75 6.18 -4.67
CA MET A 194 6.14 5.91 -4.27
C MET A 194 7.17 6.63 -5.15
N LYS A 195 6.85 6.83 -6.44
CA LYS A 195 7.67 7.65 -7.33
C LYS A 195 7.66 9.13 -6.93
N ALA A 196 6.52 9.64 -6.46
CA ALA A 196 6.44 10.98 -5.88
C ALA A 196 7.20 11.07 -4.55
N ALA A 197 7.16 10.04 -3.71
CA ALA A 197 7.94 10.00 -2.46
C ALA A 197 9.45 10.16 -2.67
N LEU A 198 10.00 9.66 -3.79
CA LEU A 198 11.42 9.84 -4.11
C LEU A 198 11.85 11.31 -4.24
N THR A 199 10.93 12.25 -4.51
CA THR A 199 11.28 13.69 -4.51
C THR A 199 11.46 14.21 -3.09
N PHE A 200 10.78 13.62 -2.11
CA PHE A 200 10.87 13.96 -0.69
C PHE A 200 12.06 13.30 0.02
N VAL A 201 12.54 12.14 -0.44
CA VAL A 201 13.65 11.42 0.23
C VAL A 201 14.88 12.31 0.43
N GLY A 202 15.20 13.18 -0.55
CA GLY A 202 16.34 14.08 -0.46
C GLY A 202 16.18 15.25 0.53
N GLU A 203 14.98 15.44 1.09
CA GLU A 203 14.69 16.52 2.04
C GLU A 203 15.02 16.13 3.49
N TYR A 204 15.10 14.83 3.77
CA TYR A 204 15.42 14.36 5.11
C TYR A 204 16.94 14.37 5.32
N PRO A 205 17.40 14.82 6.50
CA PRO A 205 18.81 14.66 6.85
C PRO A 205 19.18 13.18 6.97
N THR A 206 20.48 12.88 7.05
CA THR A 206 20.94 11.54 7.40
C THR A 206 20.49 11.21 8.83
N ARG A 207 19.92 10.01 9.02
CA ARG A 207 19.59 9.47 10.34
C ARG A 207 20.85 8.86 10.97
N PRO A 208 21.25 9.23 12.19
CA PRO A 208 22.35 8.58 12.89
C PRO A 208 22.03 7.11 13.17
N ASP A 209 23.02 6.23 13.01
CA ASP A 209 22.88 4.81 13.35
C ASP A 209 22.90 4.57 14.86
N GLU A 210 23.59 5.44 15.60
CA GLU A 210 23.74 5.36 17.05
C GLU A 210 22.89 6.40 17.78
N VAL A 211 22.25 5.97 18.86
CA VAL A 211 21.51 6.86 19.76
C VAL A 211 22.50 7.67 20.60
N LEU A 212 22.20 8.95 20.80
CA LEU A 212 23.08 9.84 21.56
C LEU A 212 23.26 9.30 23.01
N PRO A 213 24.50 9.17 23.51
CA PRO A 213 24.75 8.68 24.86
C PRO A 213 24.08 9.54 25.94
N SER A 214 23.54 8.89 26.96
CA SER A 214 22.83 9.55 28.06
C SER A 214 23.74 10.55 28.79
N SER A 215 23.37 11.83 28.76
CA SER A 215 23.85 12.88 29.67
C SER A 215 22.67 13.48 30.42
N ARG A 216 22.93 14.26 31.48
CA ARG A 216 21.86 14.94 32.24
C ARG A 216 20.89 15.74 31.34
N SER A 217 21.40 16.45 30.34
CA SER A 217 20.59 17.20 29.36
C SER A 217 19.71 16.28 28.50
N VAL A 218 20.28 15.18 27.99
CA VAL A 218 19.57 14.19 27.16
C VAL A 218 18.53 13.42 27.97
N VAL A 219 18.83 13.08 29.23
CA VAL A 219 17.88 12.44 30.15
C VAL A 219 16.68 13.36 30.42
N LYS A 220 16.92 14.68 30.61
CA LYS A 220 15.82 15.64 30.76
C LYS A 220 14.94 15.67 29.50
N LEU A 221 15.54 15.73 28.31
CA LEU A 221 14.79 15.68 27.05
C LEU A 221 13.95 14.41 26.92
N ARG A 222 14.54 13.25 27.16
CA ARG A 222 13.83 11.96 27.10
C ARG A 222 12.70 11.86 28.13
N ALA A 223 12.85 12.47 29.31
CA ALA A 223 11.78 12.53 30.31
C ALA A 223 10.61 13.42 29.86
N VAL A 224 10.85 14.48 29.09
CA VAL A 224 9.79 15.28 28.45
C VAL A 224 9.11 14.45 27.35
N LEU A 225 9.89 13.86 26.44
CA LEU A 225 9.36 13.01 25.35
C LEU A 225 8.57 11.79 25.84
N ALA A 226 8.95 11.21 26.98
CA ALA A 226 8.22 10.08 27.59
C ALA A 226 6.81 10.45 28.07
N ARG A 227 6.53 11.74 28.28
CA ARG A 227 5.20 12.26 28.62
C ARG A 227 4.43 12.78 27.40
N ALA A 228 4.97 12.64 26.19
CA ALA A 228 4.31 13.15 24.99
C ALA A 228 2.93 12.50 24.85
N PRO A 229 1.86 13.30 24.73
CA PRO A 229 0.51 12.77 24.64
C PRO A 229 0.28 12.18 23.25
N ALA A 230 -0.43 11.06 23.20
CA ALA A 230 -0.81 10.39 21.95
C ALA A 230 -2.20 10.82 21.49
N MET A 231 -2.47 10.69 20.20
CA MET A 231 -3.79 10.96 19.64
C MET A 231 -4.86 10.14 20.36
N GLY A 232 -5.96 10.80 20.75
CA GLY A 232 -7.05 10.18 21.50
C GLY A 232 -6.84 10.14 23.02
N SER A 233 -5.73 10.66 23.56
CA SER A 233 -5.60 10.86 25.01
C SER A 233 -6.32 12.13 25.46
N ASP A 234 -7.17 12.02 26.49
CA ASP A 234 -7.82 13.15 27.15
C ASP A 234 -6.85 13.87 28.11
N GLY A 235 -5.81 14.50 27.56
CA GLY A 235 -4.78 15.21 28.32
C GLY A 235 -4.73 16.71 28.00
N GLU A 236 -4.38 17.53 29.00
CA GLU A 236 -4.16 18.98 28.81
C GLU A 236 -3.02 19.28 27.82
N ASP A 237 -2.10 18.30 27.69
CA ASP A 237 -0.94 18.35 26.81
C ASP A 237 -1.26 18.11 25.32
N MET A 238 -2.50 17.77 24.97
CA MET A 238 -2.94 17.62 23.58
C MET A 238 -3.97 18.70 23.22
N LYS A 239 -3.85 19.27 22.03
CA LYS A 239 -4.82 20.21 21.47
C LYS A 239 -5.30 19.70 20.12
N SER A 240 -6.51 20.07 19.76
CA SER A 240 -7.11 19.77 18.47
C SER A 240 -7.63 21.04 17.81
N HIS A 241 -7.50 21.14 16.49
CA HIS A 241 -8.10 22.18 15.68
C HIS A 241 -9.08 21.54 14.69
N PHE A 242 -10.33 22.01 14.71
CA PHE A 242 -11.34 21.60 13.74
C PHE A 242 -11.37 22.61 12.59
N ASP A 243 -11.05 22.16 11.38
CA ASP A 243 -11.24 22.94 10.16
C ASP A 243 -12.72 22.89 9.78
N GLY A 244 -13.43 23.99 10.02
CA GLY A 244 -14.86 24.07 9.71
C GLY A 244 -15.21 23.99 8.22
N PHE A 245 -14.23 24.12 7.31
CA PHE A 245 -14.45 24.02 5.88
C PHE A 245 -14.30 22.58 5.38
N THR A 246 -13.23 21.89 5.77
CA THR A 246 -12.99 20.50 5.36
C THR A 246 -13.69 19.48 6.26
N GLY A 247 -13.98 19.86 7.50
CA GLY A 247 -14.45 18.97 8.57
C GLY A 247 -13.33 18.16 9.22
N ASP A 248 -12.06 18.42 8.87
CA ASP A 248 -10.92 17.67 9.41
C ASP A 248 -10.57 18.16 10.82
N VAL A 249 -10.13 17.22 11.66
CA VAL A 249 -9.58 17.52 12.98
C VAL A 249 -8.08 17.25 12.96
N THR A 250 -7.29 18.29 13.20
CA THR A 250 -5.83 18.18 13.34
C THR A 250 -5.46 18.18 14.82
N TYR A 251 -4.61 17.23 15.24
CA TYR A 251 -4.10 17.14 16.61
C TYR A 251 -2.65 17.62 16.68
N PHE A 252 -2.28 18.26 17.78
CA PHE A 252 -0.93 18.75 18.03
C PHE A 252 -0.67 18.88 19.53
N TRP A 253 0.60 18.81 19.94
CA TRP A 253 0.99 19.01 21.33
C TRP A 253 0.64 20.43 21.84
N SER A 254 0.30 20.54 23.12
CA SER A 254 -0.06 21.79 23.79
C SER A 254 1.09 22.79 23.80
N ASP A 255 0.76 24.05 24.08
CA ASP A 255 1.72 25.14 24.26
C ASP A 255 2.72 24.77 25.36
N ASP A 256 2.19 24.37 26.51
CA ASP A 256 2.95 24.07 27.72
C ASP A 256 3.92 22.91 27.48
N PHE A 257 3.46 21.81 26.88
CA PHE A 257 4.32 20.69 26.54
C PHE A 257 5.42 21.08 25.53
N THR A 258 5.04 21.86 24.51
CA THR A 258 5.97 22.27 23.46
C THR A 258 7.03 23.24 24.01
N GLU A 259 6.67 24.11 24.95
CA GLU A 259 7.61 25.00 25.64
C GLU A 259 8.61 24.21 26.50
N GLU A 260 8.14 23.26 27.31
CA GLU A 260 9.01 22.36 28.07
C GLU A 260 9.97 21.55 27.16
N LEU A 261 9.47 21.11 26.00
CA LEU A 261 10.28 20.43 24.98
C LEU A 261 11.36 21.36 24.43
N PHE A 262 11.03 22.61 24.08
CA PHE A 262 12.01 23.58 23.61
C PHE A 262 13.09 23.87 24.66
N GLU A 263 12.73 24.05 25.92
CA GLU A 263 13.70 24.25 27.00
C GLU A 263 14.67 23.06 27.13
N ALA A 264 14.15 21.84 27.03
CA ALA A 264 14.97 20.63 27.07
C ALA A 264 15.92 20.55 25.87
N LEU A 265 15.43 20.88 24.66
CA LEU A 265 16.25 20.93 23.44
C LEU A 265 17.33 22.02 23.51
N ILE A 266 17.01 23.22 23.98
CA ILE A 266 17.99 24.30 24.24
C ILE A 266 19.09 23.80 25.15
N THR A 267 18.72 23.12 26.25
CA THR A 267 19.70 22.55 27.19
C THR A 267 20.62 21.53 26.52
N VAL A 268 20.13 20.74 25.56
CA VAL A 268 20.96 19.82 24.77
C VAL A 268 21.91 20.60 23.85
N ILE A 269 21.40 21.59 23.12
CA ILE A 269 22.21 22.41 22.19
C ILE A 269 23.31 23.16 22.94
N GLU A 270 23.02 23.77 24.08
CA GLU A 270 24.00 24.52 24.87
C GLU A 270 25.12 23.62 25.42
N LYS A 271 24.81 22.35 25.73
CA LYS A 271 25.79 21.42 26.32
C LYS A 271 26.55 20.58 25.31
N ARG A 272 25.97 20.30 24.15
CA ARG A 272 26.52 19.38 23.14
C ARG A 272 26.65 20.00 21.74
N GLY A 273 26.30 21.27 21.59
CA GLY A 273 26.34 21.97 20.30
C GLY A 273 25.32 21.43 19.29
N ILE A 274 25.55 21.78 18.03
CA ILE A 274 24.70 21.37 16.89
C ILE A 274 24.72 19.85 16.69
N GLU A 275 25.86 19.20 16.89
CA GLU A 275 25.97 17.74 16.78
C GLU A 275 25.02 17.01 17.75
N GLY A 276 24.89 17.51 18.98
CA GLY A 276 23.93 17.00 19.95
C GLY A 276 22.48 17.14 19.48
N TRP A 277 22.16 18.28 18.87
CA TRP A 277 20.85 18.54 18.28
C TRP A 277 20.55 17.65 17.06
N GLU A 278 21.51 17.47 16.17
CA GLU A 278 21.36 16.65 14.97
C GLU A 278 21.02 15.18 15.28
N HIS A 279 21.46 14.69 16.45
CA HIS A 279 21.08 13.38 16.95
C HIS A 279 19.68 13.40 17.57
N VAL A 280 19.42 14.28 18.54
CA VAL A 280 18.15 14.22 19.29
C VAL A 280 16.93 14.65 18.48
N ARG A 281 17.09 15.40 17.38
CA ARG A 281 15.97 15.75 16.49
C ARG A 281 15.25 14.52 15.92
N TRP A 282 15.98 13.42 15.74
CA TRP A 282 15.38 12.15 15.32
C TRP A 282 14.57 11.50 16.45
N GLU A 283 15.02 11.61 17.71
CA GLU A 283 14.22 11.16 18.86
C GLU A 283 12.90 11.93 18.98
N VAL A 284 12.93 13.25 18.71
CA VAL A 284 11.71 14.08 18.67
C VAL A 284 10.82 13.67 17.49
N TYR A 285 11.38 13.50 16.29
CA TYR A 285 10.66 13.05 15.10
C TYR A 285 9.96 11.70 15.33
N ASP A 286 10.69 10.71 15.85
CA ASP A 286 10.15 9.38 16.11
C ASP A 286 9.03 9.44 17.16
N LYS A 287 9.24 10.21 18.25
CA LYS A 287 8.21 10.37 19.28
C LYS A 287 6.98 11.10 18.74
N TYR A 288 7.16 12.12 17.90
CA TYR A 288 6.05 12.79 17.24
C TYR A 288 5.25 11.79 16.40
N ARG A 289 5.91 10.97 15.58
CA ARG A 289 5.26 9.94 14.75
C ARG A 289 4.57 8.83 15.54
N GLU A 290 5.05 8.54 16.75
CA GLU A 290 4.41 7.59 17.66
C GLU A 290 3.09 8.16 18.21
N CYS A 291 3.06 9.47 18.47
CA CYS A 291 1.95 10.15 19.14
C CYS A 291 0.92 10.77 18.18
N LEU A 292 1.36 11.22 17.01
CA LEU A 292 0.62 12.06 16.07
C LEU A 292 0.81 11.53 14.63
N PRO A 293 0.01 12.00 13.65
CA PRO A 293 0.17 11.60 12.27
C PRO A 293 1.58 11.97 11.77
N GLY A 294 2.25 11.01 11.13
CA GLY A 294 3.53 11.25 10.46
C GLY A 294 3.36 11.38 8.95
N ILE A 295 4.22 10.68 8.21
CA ILE A 295 4.12 10.51 6.76
C ILE A 295 2.72 10.04 6.37
N SER A 296 2.06 10.80 5.50
CA SER A 296 0.71 10.54 5.00
C SER A 296 0.62 10.89 3.51
N TYR A 297 -0.27 10.21 2.78
CA TYR A 297 -0.50 10.49 1.36
C TYR A 297 -1.93 10.94 1.13
N ASP A 298 -2.08 12.14 0.59
CA ASP A 298 -3.38 12.62 0.11
C ASP A 298 -3.64 12.04 -1.27
N ILE A 299 -4.61 11.13 -1.38
CA ILE A 299 -4.96 10.49 -2.65
C ILE A 299 -5.64 11.45 -3.65
N LYS A 300 -6.33 12.49 -3.16
CA LYS A 300 -7.02 13.48 -3.99
C LYS A 300 -5.99 14.43 -4.62
N GLU A 301 -5.10 14.97 -3.78
CA GLU A 301 -4.02 15.87 -4.20
C GLU A 301 -2.80 15.14 -4.78
N LYS A 302 -2.76 13.80 -4.62
CA LYS A 302 -1.65 12.93 -5.02
C LYS A 302 -0.30 13.36 -4.44
N ARG A 303 -0.31 13.80 -3.18
CA ARG A 303 0.83 14.46 -2.55
C ARG A 303 1.17 13.82 -1.21
N TRP A 304 2.46 13.69 -0.94
CA TRP A 304 2.98 13.30 0.36
C TRP A 304 3.08 14.50 1.30
N THR A 305 2.78 14.25 2.56
CA THR A 305 2.95 15.19 3.68
C THR A 305 3.61 14.43 4.82
N ASP A 306 4.46 15.11 5.59
CA ASP A 306 4.99 14.59 6.84
C ASP A 306 5.04 15.73 7.86
N ASP A 307 4.10 15.73 8.79
CA ASP A 307 3.99 16.79 9.78
C ASP A 307 5.18 16.76 10.76
N ALA A 308 5.83 15.61 10.92
CA ALA A 308 6.99 15.46 11.80
C ALA A 308 8.28 16.03 11.20
N ILE A 309 8.35 16.24 9.87
CA ILE A 309 9.60 16.60 9.17
C ILE A 309 10.20 17.92 9.67
N GLU A 310 9.36 18.83 10.17
CA GLU A 310 9.79 20.13 10.69
C GLU A 310 10.86 20.01 11.78
N TRP A 311 10.77 18.99 12.64
CA TRP A 311 11.72 18.74 13.72
C TRP A 311 13.12 18.42 13.20
N LEU A 312 13.22 17.96 11.96
CA LEU A 312 14.47 17.61 11.32
C LEU A 312 15.17 18.81 10.66
N CYS A 313 14.44 19.89 10.36
CA CYS A 313 14.88 20.95 9.44
C CYS A 313 15.69 22.10 10.09
N GLY A 314 16.06 22.00 11.37
CA GLY A 314 16.78 23.08 12.04
C GLY A 314 15.84 24.13 12.60
N ARG A 315 15.94 25.35 12.09
CA ARG A 315 15.01 26.42 12.48
C ARG A 315 13.60 26.06 12.03
N LEU A 316 12.68 26.11 12.97
CA LEU A 316 11.26 25.96 12.69
C LEU A 316 10.77 27.25 12.03
N HIS A 317 10.28 27.14 10.81
CA HIS A 317 9.66 28.25 10.08
C HIS A 317 8.15 28.22 10.32
N HIS A 318 7.57 29.39 10.57
CA HIS A 318 6.11 29.52 10.60
C HIS A 318 5.53 29.09 9.26
N HIS A 319 4.80 27.98 9.25
CA HIS A 319 4.02 27.55 8.11
C HIS A 319 2.53 27.67 8.46
N PRO A 320 1.71 28.32 7.62
CA PRO A 320 0.30 28.55 7.92
C PRO A 320 -0.49 27.26 8.20
N ARG A 321 -0.02 26.13 7.62
CA ARG A 321 -0.66 24.81 7.76
C ARG A 321 -0.11 23.95 8.90
N PHE A 322 1.05 24.28 9.48
CA PHE A 322 1.62 23.49 10.58
C PHE A 322 1.37 24.24 11.89
N LEU A 323 0.36 23.80 12.65
CA LEU A 323 -0.04 24.45 13.89
C LEU A 323 1.05 24.39 14.97
N SER A 324 1.89 23.37 14.96
CA SER A 324 3.10 23.25 15.79
C SER A 324 4.09 24.41 15.56
N THR A 325 4.29 24.84 14.31
CA THR A 325 5.21 25.96 13.97
C THR A 325 4.69 27.35 14.29
N ARG A 326 3.42 27.51 14.67
CA ARG A 326 2.97 28.82 15.16
C ARG A 326 3.88 29.29 16.30
N ARG A 327 4.32 28.37 17.16
CA ARG A 327 4.82 28.74 18.49
C ARG A 327 6.32 28.92 18.62
N CYS A 328 7.11 28.51 17.63
CA CYS A 328 8.54 28.82 17.62
C CYS A 328 8.81 30.34 17.57
N GLU A 329 7.83 31.14 17.12
CA GLU A 329 7.92 32.60 17.11
C GLU A 329 7.19 33.26 18.28
N TYR A 330 6.22 32.59 18.93
CA TYR A 330 5.39 33.17 19.99
C TYR A 330 5.93 32.96 21.41
N THR A 331 6.65 31.86 21.68
CA THR A 331 7.25 31.60 23.01
C THR A 331 8.70 32.09 23.08
N ASP A 332 9.19 32.42 24.28
CA ASP A 332 10.59 32.79 24.47
C ASP A 332 11.53 31.61 24.22
N ALA A 333 11.16 30.42 24.70
CA ALA A 333 11.91 29.19 24.46
C ALA A 333 11.98 28.86 22.96
N GLY A 334 10.86 28.91 22.23
CA GLY A 334 10.85 28.68 20.78
C GLY A 334 11.76 29.66 20.02
N ARG A 335 11.71 30.95 20.38
CA ARG A 335 12.59 31.98 19.77
C ARG A 335 14.05 31.71 20.08
N GLN A 336 14.39 31.33 21.31
CA GLN A 336 15.75 31.01 21.71
C GLN A 336 16.27 29.77 20.97
N TYR A 337 15.48 28.70 20.91
CA TYR A 337 15.79 27.48 20.14
C TYR A 337 16.13 27.83 18.68
N ASN A 338 15.28 28.61 18.00
CA ASN A 338 15.51 29.05 16.63
C ASN A 338 16.76 29.93 16.45
N ARG A 339 17.17 30.71 17.46
CA ARG A 339 18.41 31.50 17.41
C ARG A 339 19.66 30.62 17.47
N LEU A 340 19.60 29.52 18.21
CA LEU A 340 20.73 28.61 18.39
C LEU A 340 21.00 27.71 17.17
N LEU A 341 20.03 27.53 16.28
CA LEU A 341 20.14 26.63 15.14
C LEU A 341 20.63 27.31 13.85
N PRO A 342 21.30 26.57 12.96
CA PRO A 342 21.68 27.08 11.65
C PRO A 342 20.45 27.35 10.80
N ARG A 343 20.54 28.35 9.92
CA ARG A 343 19.60 28.48 8.81
C ARG A 343 19.96 27.44 7.76
N LEU A 344 19.42 26.23 7.90
CA LEU A 344 19.53 25.25 6.83
C LEU A 344 18.70 25.78 5.65
N PRO A 345 19.22 25.68 4.42
CA PRO A 345 18.40 25.93 3.26
C PRO A 345 17.32 24.86 3.28
N PHE A 346 16.13 25.22 3.77
CA PHE A 346 14.91 24.50 3.43
C PHE A 346 14.98 24.26 1.93
N GLY A 347 14.84 23.00 1.50
CA GLY A 347 14.94 22.62 0.09
C GLY A 347 14.28 23.72 -0.74
N ARG A 348 15.07 24.45 -1.52
CA ARG A 348 14.64 25.68 -2.19
C ARG A 348 13.61 25.34 -3.28
N HIS A 349 12.39 24.93 -2.98
CA HIS A 349 11.40 24.70 -4.03
C HIS A 349 9.99 25.10 -3.58
N LYS A 350 9.51 26.15 -4.28
CA LYS A 350 8.14 26.50 -4.63
C LYS A 350 7.11 25.43 -4.22
N LEU A 351 6.36 25.69 -3.16
CA LEU A 351 5.01 25.15 -3.00
C LEU A 351 4.09 25.66 -4.12
#